data_AF-A0A2G9RH95-F1
#
_entry.id   AF-A0A2G9RH95-F1
#
_cell.length_a   1.000
_cell.length_b   1.000
_cell.length_c   1.000
_cell.angle_alpha   90.00
_cell.angle_beta   90.00
_cell.angle_gamma   90.00
#
_symmetry.space_group_name_H-M   'P 1'
#
loop_
_entity.id
_entity.type
_entity.pdbx_description
1 polymer ?
#
loop_
_entity_poly.entity_id
_entity_poly.type
_entity_poly.pdbx_seq_one_letter_code
_entity_poly.pdbx_strand_id
1 'polypeptide(L)' 'FRCPICSKAVASDEMEMHFIMCLSKPRLSYNDDVLTRDAGECVICLDELSQGDTIARLPCLCIYHKSVCIDTD' A
#
# COMPACT_ATOMS: atom_id res chain seq x y z
N PHE A 1 18.07 7.83 10.86
CA PHE A 1 16.81 8.51 11.22
C PHE A 1 15.66 7.92 10.40
N ARG A 2 14.41 7.86 10.89
CA ARG A 2 13.25 7.37 10.11
C ARG A 2 12.53 8.54 9.44
N CYS A 3 12.20 8.41 8.16
CA CYS A 3 11.40 9.41 7.45
C CYS A 3 9.92 9.33 7.89
N PRO A 4 9.27 10.44 8.27
CA PRO A 4 7.87 10.42 8.69
C PRO A 4 6.87 10.28 7.53
N ILE A 5 7.34 10.36 6.28
CA ILE A 5 6.46 10.29 5.09
C ILE A 5 6.32 8.85 4.60
N CYS A 6 7.41 8.07 4.61
CA CYS A 6 7.44 6.71 4.08
C CYS A 6 8.03 5.67 5.05
N SER A 7 8.29 6.06 6.30
CA SER A 7 8.85 5.23 7.38
C SER A 7 10.25 4.62 7.10
N LYS A 8 10.87 4.92 5.95
CA LYS A 8 12.20 4.41 5.58
C LYS A 8 13.28 4.93 6.52
N ALA A 9 14.20 4.05 6.93
CA ALA A 9 15.41 4.44 7.63
C ALA A 9 16.42 5.04 6.63
N VAL A 10 16.93 6.23 6.94
CA VAL A 10 17.84 7.01 6.09
C VAL A 10 19.01 7.51 6.94
N ALA A 11 20.21 7.57 6.35
CA ALA A 11 21.38 8.18 6.96
C ALA A 11 21.16 9.68 7.21
N SER A 12 21.93 10.27 8.12
CA SER A 12 21.70 11.66 8.54
C SER A 12 21.98 12.68 7.44
N ASP A 13 23.03 12.44 6.66
CA ASP A 13 23.53 13.25 5.56
C ASP A 13 22.64 13.18 4.30
N GLU A 14 21.85 12.13 4.15
CA GLU A 14 20.93 11.94 3.02
C GLU A 14 19.48 12.39 3.31
N MET A 15 19.19 12.78 4.56
CA MET A 15 17.82 13.01 5.04
C MET A 15 17.11 14.15 4.31
N GLU A 16 17.81 15.26 4.05
CA GLU A 16 17.22 16.44 3.38
C GLU A 16 16.82 16.12 1.93
N MET A 17 17.73 15.51 1.17
CA MET A 17 17.47 15.06 -0.20
C MET A 17 16.35 14.01 -0.23
N HIS A 18 16.30 13.11 0.75
CA HIS A 18 15.21 12.14 0.89
C HIS A 18 13.85 12.81 1.08
N PHE A 19 13.76 13.88 1.89
CA PHE A 19 12.50 14.61 2.07
C PHE A 19 12.01 15.27 0.79
N ILE A 20 12.90 15.91 0.03
CA ILE A 20 12.54 16.52 -1.26
C ILE A 20 11.96 15.46 -2.21
N MET A 21 12.62 14.30 -2.30
CA MET A 21 12.14 13.18 -3.11
C MET A 21 10.82 12.60 -2.58
N CYS A 22 10.66 12.46 -1.26
CA CYS A 22 9.45 11.89 -0.67
C CYS A 22 8.24 12.81 -0.78
N LEU A 23 8.42 14.12 -0.67
CA LEU A 23 7.35 15.11 -0.80
C LEU A 23 6.93 15.32 -2.26
N SER A 24 7.86 15.17 -3.21
CA SER A 24 7.56 15.30 -4.65
C SER A 24 6.92 14.06 -5.25
N LYS A 25 7.04 12.89 -4.61
CA LYS A 25 6.38 11.66 -5.06
C LYS A 25 4.89 11.72 -4.71
N PRO A 26 3.98 11.48 -5.68
CA PRO A 26 2.57 11.27 -5.38
C PRO A 26 2.44 10.14 -4.37
N ARG A 27 1.62 10.34 -3.33
CA ARG A 27 1.30 9.24 -2.42
C ARG A 27 0.64 8.14 -3.23
N LEU A 28 1.01 6.89 -2.94
CA LEU A 28 0.38 5.74 -3.58
C LEU A 28 -1.12 5.77 -3.26
N SER A 29 -1.94 5.96 -4.29
CA SER A 29 -3.39 5.84 -4.18
C SER A 29 -3.83 4.49 -4.71
N TYR A 30 -4.90 3.96 -4.14
CA TYR A 30 -5.62 2.81 -4.65
C TYR A 30 -7.10 3.15 -4.71
N ASN A 31 -7.84 2.39 -5.51
CA ASN A 31 -9.29 2.47 -5.53
C ASN A 31 -9.86 1.50 -4.49
N ASP A 32 -10.87 1.97 -3.78
CA ASP A 32 -11.72 1.13 -2.92
C ASP A 32 -12.74 0.42 -3.80
N ASP A 33 -12.78 -0.90 -3.71
CA ASP A 33 -13.62 -1.75 -4.57
C ASP A 33 -14.19 -2.93 -3.78
N VAL A 34 -15.25 -3.53 -4.29
CA VAL A 34 -15.83 -4.76 -3.76
C VAL A 34 -15.61 -5.87 -4.77
N LEU A 35 -14.94 -6.93 -4.34
CA LEU A 35 -14.56 -8.01 -5.25
C LEU A 35 -15.81 -8.72 -5.80
N THR A 36 -15.95 -8.78 -7.12
CA THR A 36 -17.16 -9.32 -7.77
C THR A 36 -17.14 -10.83 -7.97
N ARG A 37 -15.98 -11.48 -7.80
CA ARG A 37 -15.75 -12.93 -7.92
C ARG A 37 -14.47 -13.30 -7.19
N ASP A 38 -14.35 -14.54 -6.74
CA ASP A 38 -13.14 -15.01 -6.06
C ASP A 38 -11.89 -14.80 -6.92
N ALA A 39 -10.77 -14.44 -6.27
CA ALA A 39 -9.54 -14.03 -6.94
C ALA A 39 -8.27 -14.66 -6.34
N GLY A 40 -8.39 -15.90 -5.88
CA GLY A 40 -7.27 -16.65 -5.30
C GLY A 40 -6.91 -16.12 -3.92
N GLU A 41 -5.62 -15.96 -3.64
CA GLU A 41 -5.11 -15.65 -2.30
C GLU A 41 -4.49 -14.25 -2.26
N CYS A 42 -4.74 -13.51 -1.18
CA CYS A 42 -4.04 -12.28 -0.91
C CYS A 42 -2.60 -12.58 -0.50
N VAL A 43 -1.62 -12.15 -1.30
CA VAL A 43 -0.20 -12.44 -1.06
C VAL A 43 0.41 -11.77 0.19
N ILE A 44 -0.38 -10.98 0.93
CA ILE A 44 0.06 -10.31 2.17
C ILE A 44 -0.40 -11.11 3.40
N CYS A 45 -1.70 -11.37 3.56
CA CYS A 45 -2.24 -12.13 4.70
C CYS A 45 -2.33 -13.64 4.46
N LEU A 46 -2.17 -14.08 3.21
CA LEU A 46 -2.31 -15.47 2.78
C LEU A 46 -3.73 -16.05 2.92
N ASP A 47 -4.74 -15.18 3.08
CA ASP A 47 -6.15 -15.55 3.09
C ASP A 47 -6.78 -15.41 1.70
N GLU A 48 -7.90 -16.11 1.49
CA GLU A 48 -8.64 -16.07 0.23
C GLU A 48 -9.27 -14.69 -0.04
N LEU A 49 -9.18 -14.25 -1.29
CA LEU A 49 -9.88 -13.07 -1.82
C LEU A 49 -11.22 -13.53 -2.36
N SER A 50 -12.27 -13.41 -1.55
CA SER A 50 -13.60 -13.93 -1.86
C SER A 50 -14.55 -12.85 -2.40
N GLN A 51 -15.54 -13.27 -3.19
CA GLN A 51 -16.61 -12.38 -3.64
C GLN A 51 -17.26 -11.66 -2.46
N GLY A 52 -17.37 -10.34 -2.55
CA GLY A 52 -17.91 -9.47 -1.50
C GLY A 52 -16.85 -8.84 -0.61
N ASP A 53 -15.57 -9.26 -0.70
CA ASP A 53 -14.49 -8.64 0.06
C ASP A 53 -14.26 -7.18 -0.35
N THR A 54 -13.98 -6.34 0.65
CA THR A 54 -13.52 -4.96 0.43
C THR A 54 -12.02 -4.97 0.14
N ILE A 55 -11.65 -4.58 -1.08
CA ILE A 55 -10.28 -4.64 -1.57
C ILE A 55 -9.75 -3.25 -1.91
N ALA A 56 -8.42 -3.12 -1.83
CA ALA A 56 -7.68 -2.02 -2.40
C ALA A 56 -7.12 -2.44 -3.76
N ARG A 57 -7.45 -1.70 -4.83
CA ARG A 57 -6.92 -1.92 -6.17
C ARG A 57 -5.87 -0.87 -6.51
N LEU A 58 -4.61 -1.29 -6.61
CA LEU A 58 -3.49 -0.41 -6.96
C LEU A 58 -3.51 -0.04 -8.46
N PRO A 59 -2.77 0.99 -8.88
CA PRO A 59 -2.66 1.38 -10.30
C PRO A 59 -2.05 0.29 -11.20
N CYS A 60 -1.26 -0.63 -10.63
CA CYS A 60 -0.75 -1.82 -11.32
C CYS A 60 -1.78 -2.96 -11.44
N LEU A 61 -3.01 -2.73 -10.99
CA LEU A 61 -4.14 -3.67 -10.94
C LEU A 61 -4.03 -4.80 -9.92
N CYS A 62 -2.95 -4.86 -9.15
CA CYS A 62 -2.86 -5.74 -7.99
C CYS A 62 -3.97 -5.42 -6.97
N ILE A 63 -4.52 -6.46 -6.36
CA ILE A 63 -5.61 -6.39 -5.39
C ILE A 63 -5.19 -7.01 -4.06
N TYR A 64 -5.63 -6.42 -2.97
CA TYR A 64 -5.33 -6.84 -1.60
C TYR A 64 -6.51 -6.54 -0.69
N HIS A 65 -6.65 -7.25 0.43
CA HIS A 65 -7.62 -6.87 1.46
C HIS A 65 -7.30 -5.48 2.00
N LYS A 66 -8.25 -4.55 1.87
CA LYS A 66 -8.01 -3.12 2.16
C LYS A 66 -7.58 -2.90 3.61
N SER A 67 -8.43 -3.31 4.54
CA SER A 67 -8.27 -3.04 5.98
C SER A 67 -7.13 -3.81 6.63
N VAL A 68 -6.93 -5.07 6.25
CA VAL A 68 -5.94 -5.95 6.87
C VAL A 68 -4.54 -5.73 6.27
N CYS A 69 -4.45 -5.47 4.96
CA CYS A 69 -3.18 -5.56 4.23
C CYS A 69 -2.64 -4.23 3.68
N ILE A 70 -3.49 -3.20 3.46
CA ILE A 70 -3.06 -1.93 2.86
C ILE A 70 -3.21 -0.74 3.81
N ASP A 71 -4.31 -0.67 4.56
CA ASP A 71 -4.57 0.40 5.53
C ASP A 71 -3.82 0.21 6.86
N THR A 72 -3.06 -0.87 7.04
CA THR A 72 -2.36 -1.16 8.29
C THR A 72 -1.31 -0.08 8.56
N ASP A 73 -1.64 0.81 9.51
CA ASP A 73 -0.75 1.84 10.09
C ASP A 73 0.52 1.24 10.74
#